data_AF-A0A378Y036-F1
#
_entry.id   AF-A0A378Y036-F1
#
_cell.length_a   1.000
_cell.length_b   1.000
_cell.length_c   1.000
_cell.angle_alpha   90.00
_cell.angle_beta   90.00
_cell.angle_gamma   90.00
#
_symmetry.space_group_name_H-M   'P 1'
#
loop_
_entity.id
_entity.type
_entity.pdbx_description
1 polymer ?
#
loop_
_entity_poly.entity_id
_entity_poly.type
_entity_poly.pdbx_seq_one_letter_code
_entity_poly.pdbx_strand_id
1 'polypeptide(L)' 'MILFISHTLMAFLHNGQHTAKTSSELNIHKNTLLYRVNKIKKLLNSSLDEGDELFSYQLSFKILDYMSSQL' A
#
# COMPACT_ATOMS: atom_id res chain seq x y z
N MET A 1 5.68 -16.23 1.16
CA MET A 1 4.68 -15.20 1.59
C MET A 1 5.37 -13.87 1.98
N ILE A 2 6.32 -13.38 1.17
CA ILE A 2 7.02 -12.08 1.35
C ILE A 2 6.93 -11.24 0.05
N LEU A 3 6.49 -11.85 -1.05
CA LEU A 3 6.41 -11.19 -2.35
C LEU A 3 5.21 -10.22 -2.36
N PHE A 4 5.55 -8.96 -2.65
CA PHE A 4 4.69 -7.80 -2.90
C PHE A 4 4.16 -7.01 -1.69
N ILE A 5 5.10 -6.53 -0.87
CA ILE A 5 4.90 -5.42 0.07
C ILE A 5 4.43 -4.15 -0.66
N SER A 6 4.99 -3.85 -1.85
CA SER A 6 4.57 -2.73 -2.71
C SER A 6 3.11 -2.84 -3.15
N HIS A 7 2.68 -4.01 -3.63
CA HIS A 7 1.28 -4.25 -4.00
C HIS A 7 0.33 -4.07 -2.81
N THR A 8 0.73 -4.55 -1.63
CA THR A 8 -0.08 -4.37 -0.41
C THR A 8 -0.21 -2.88 -0.05
N LEU A 9 0.88 -2.11 -0.14
CA LEU A 9 0.85 -0.66 0.10
C LEU A 9 -0.02 0.06 -0.91
N MET A 10 0.15 -0.23 -2.21
CA MET A 10 -0.65 0.37 -3.28
C MET A 10 -2.14 0.12 -3.09
N ALA A 11 -2.56 -1.13 -2.87
CA ALA A 11 -3.96 -1.48 -2.60
C ALA A 11 -4.48 -0.80 -1.33
N PHE A 12 -3.66 -0.72 -0.28
CA PHE A 12 -4.03 -0.05 0.98
C PHE A 12 -4.25 1.46 0.77
N LEU A 13 -3.37 2.13 0.02
CA LEU A 13 -3.48 3.55 -0.31
C LEU A 13 -4.66 3.84 -1.25
N HIS A 14 -4.90 3.00 -2.26
CA HIS A 14 -6.04 3.14 -3.18
C HIS A 14 -7.38 2.99 -2.48
N ASN A 15 -7.46 2.11 -1.48
CA ASN A 15 -8.64 1.94 -0.65
C ASN A 15 -8.76 2.98 0.48
N GLY A 16 -7.97 4.05 0.48
CA GLY A 16 -8.02 5.07 1.53
C GLY A 16 -7.79 4.49 2.93
N GLN A 17 -6.89 3.50 3.03
CA GLN A 17 -6.56 2.76 4.25
C GLN A 17 -7.71 1.92 4.85
N HIS A 18 -8.80 1.71 4.11
CA HIS A 18 -9.89 0.85 4.55
C HIS A 18 -9.45 -0.62 4.57
N THR A 19 -9.13 -1.11 5.78
CA THR A 19 -8.60 -2.46 6.00
C THR A 19 -9.52 -3.55 5.46
N ALA A 20 -10.85 -3.42 5.66
CA ALA A 20 -11.81 -4.40 5.17
C ALA A 20 -11.82 -4.49 3.63
N LYS A 21 -11.92 -3.33 2.95
CA LYS A 21 -11.90 -3.24 1.48
C LYS A 21 -10.59 -3.80 0.91
N THR A 22 -9.46 -3.36 1.47
CA THR A 22 -8.12 -3.80 1.05
C THR A 22 -7.93 -5.30 1.25
N SER A 23 -8.42 -5.85 2.37
CA SER A 23 -8.29 -7.30 2.65
C SER A 23 -9.11 -8.15 1.68
N SER A 24 -10.29 -7.65 1.29
CA SER A 24 -11.13 -8.28 0.27
C SER A 24 -10.48 -8.22 -1.11
N GLU A 25 -9.94 -7.07 -1.52
CA GLU A 25 -9.25 -6.92 -2.81
C GLU A 25 -8.04 -7.84 -2.93
N LEU A 26 -7.23 -7.92 -1.87
CA LEU A 26 -6.03 -8.75 -1.84
C LEU A 26 -6.31 -10.23 -1.58
N ASN A 27 -7.57 -10.63 -1.37
CA ASN A 27 -7.97 -12.00 -0.99
C ASN A 27 -7.19 -12.54 0.21
N ILE A 28 -6.98 -11.70 1.24
CA ILE A 28 -6.28 -12.08 2.48
C ILE A 28 -7.13 -11.77 3.70
N HIS A 29 -6.90 -12.51 4.78
CA HIS A 29 -7.51 -12.19 6.06
C HIS A 29 -7.02 -10.84 6.61
N LYS A 30 -7.90 -10.11 7.31
CA LYS A 30 -7.59 -8.79 7.91
C LYS A 30 -6.34 -8.78 8.78
N ASN A 31 -6.10 -9.83 9.57
CA ASN A 31 -4.91 -9.91 10.44
C ASN A 31 -3.62 -10.01 9.62
N THR A 32 -3.68 -10.72 8.49
CA THR A 32 -2.55 -10.82 7.55
C THR A 32 -2.27 -9.48 6.91
N LEU A 33 -3.31 -8.72 6.53
CA LEU A 33 -3.16 -7.37 6.03
C LEU A 33 -2.52 -6.45 7.08
N LEU A 34 -3.05 -6.42 8.31
CA LEU A 34 -2.51 -5.59 9.39
C LEU A 34 -1.04 -5.91 9.69
N TYR A 35 -0.67 -7.20 9.70
CA TYR A 35 0.73 -7.61 9.82
C TYR A 35 1.60 -7.03 8.70
N ARG A 36 1.14 -7.09 7.45
CA ARG A 36 1.87 -6.53 6.29
C ARG A 36 1.98 -5.02 6.37
N VAL A 37 0.89 -4.30 6.72
CA VAL A 37 0.89 -2.84 6.89
C VAL A 37 1.87 -2.42 8.01
N ASN A 38 1.86 -3.12 9.14
CA ASN A 38 2.82 -2.85 10.22
C ASN A 38 4.27 -3.08 9.78
N LYS A 39 4.51 -4.09 8.94
CA LYS A 39 5.83 -4.32 8.34
C LYS A 39 6.21 -3.20 7.37
N ILE A 40 5.27 -2.70 6.56
CA ILE A 40 5.48 -1.56 5.65
C ILE A 40 5.85 -0.30 6.44
N LYS A 41 5.08 0.05 7.48
CA LYS A 41 5.35 1.19 8.36
C LYS A 41 6.77 1.16 8.92
N LYS A 42 7.23 0.00 9.38
CA LYS A 42 8.61 -0.20 9.85
C LYS A 42 9.66 -0.05 8.76
N LEU A 43 9.40 -0.57 7.55
CA LEU A 43 10.34 -0.49 6.43
C LEU A 43 10.50 0.94 5.90
N LEU A 44 9.41 1.70 5.90
CA LEU A 44 9.39 3.10 5.44
C LEU A 44 9.73 4.10 6.55
N ASN A 45 9.84 3.64 7.80
CA ASN A 45 9.92 4.49 8.98
C ASN A 45 8.79 5.56 8.99
N SER A 46 7.58 5.12 8.69
CA SER A 46 6.41 5.94 8.42
C SER A 46 5.20 5.45 9.23
N SER A 47 4.38 6.38 9.72
CA SER A 47 3.11 6.07 10.36
C SER A 47 1.97 5.85 9.35
N LEU A 48 2.13 6.23 8.08
CA LEU A 48 1.11 6.19 7.03
C LEU A 48 -0.21 6.84 7.48
N ASP A 49 -0.15 8.01 8.09
CA ASP A 49 -1.31 8.76 8.57
C ASP A 49 -1.27 10.25 8.20
N GLU A 50 -0.10 10.76 7.82
CA GLU A 50 0.09 12.14 7.38
C GLU A 50 -0.36 12.31 5.92
N GLY A 51 -1.14 13.36 5.65
CA GLY A 51 -1.82 13.54 4.37
C GLY A 51 -0.86 13.75 3.19
N ASP A 52 0.16 14.59 3.37
CA ASP A 52 1.15 14.88 2.32
C ASP A 52 2.05 13.67 2.05
N GLU A 53 2.39 12.90 3.08
CA GLU A 53 3.11 11.63 2.96
C GLU A 53 2.32 10.60 2.15
N LEU A 54 1.03 10.41 2.49
CA LEU A 54 0.16 9.49 1.77
C LEU A 54 -0.02 9.89 0.31
N PHE A 55 -0.19 11.18 0.06
CA PHE A 55 -0.25 11.71 -1.30
C PHE A 55 1.05 11.45 -2.06
N SER A 56 2.20 11.66 -1.41
CA SER A 56 3.52 11.42 -2.00
C SER A 56 3.70 9.96 -2.42
N TYR A 57 3.26 8.99 -1.60
CA TYR A 57 3.28 7.58 -1.99
C TYR A 57 2.32 7.28 -3.14
N GLN A 58 1.08 7.78 -3.09
CA GLN A 58 0.11 7.60 -4.17
C GLN A 58 0.62 8.17 -5.51
N LEU A 59 1.21 9.36 -5.48
CA LEU A 59 1.81 9.99 -6.65
C LEU A 59 2.98 9.16 -7.18
N SER A 60 3.84 8.66 -6.30
CA SER A 60 4.98 7.82 -6.68
C SER A 60 4.54 6.56 -7.42
N PHE A 61 3.49 5.88 -6.95
CA PHE A 61 2.91 4.72 -7.65
C PHE A 61 2.33 5.10 -9.02
N LYS A 62 1.59 6.21 -9.12
CA LYS A 62 1.06 6.69 -10.41
C LYS A 62 2.17 7.00 -11.43
N ILE A 63 3.28 7.59 -10.99
CA ILE A 63 4.44 7.84 -11.85
C ILE A 63 5.04 6.52 -12.33
N LEU A 64 5.22 5.53 -11.45
CA LEU A 64 5.75 4.22 -11.82
C LEU A 64 4.85 3.48 -12.82
N ASP A 65 3.54 3.53 -12.64
CA ASP A 65 2.56 2.94 -13.56
C ASP A 65 2.62 3.62 -14.93
N TYR A 66 2.70 4.95 -14.94
CA TYR A 66 2.85 5.73 -16.18
C TYR A 66 4.15 5.37 -16.91
N MET A 67 5.27 5.30 -16.19
CA MET A 67 6.57 4.93 -16.78
C MET A 67 6.56 3.49 -17.34
N SER A 68 5.88 2.57 -16.66
CA SER A 68 5.77 1.17 -17.09
C SER A 68 4.85 0.98 -18.29
N SER A 69 3.90 1.90 -18.50
CA SER A 69 2.95 1.88 -19.63
C SER A 69 3.53 2.48 -20.92
N GLN A 70 4.74 3.05 -20.88
CA GLN A 70 5.43 3.67 -22.02
C GLN A 70 6.52 2.76 -22.63
N LEU A 71 6.69 1.54 -22.08
CA LEU A 71 7.58 0.49 -22.58
C LEU A 71 6.76 -0.59 -23.28
#